data_AF-M6CY10-F1
#
_entry.id   AF-M6CY10-F1
#
_cell.length_a   1.000
_cell.length_b   1.000
_cell.length_c   1.000
_cell.angle_alpha   90.00
_cell.angle_beta   90.00
_cell.angle_gamma   90.00
#
_symmetry.space_group_name_H-M   'P 1'
#
loop_
_entity.id
_entity.type
_entity.pdbx_description
1 polymer ?
#
loop_
_entity_poly.entity_id
_entity_poly.type
_entity_poly.pdbx_seq_one_letter_code
_entity_poly.pdbx_strand_id
1 'polypeptide(L)'
;MIHAPCVKIDSVSWLAAHFEEPHNVLSWAIIGGGWREEVDCVLWHRVRDEDLTPDIDPIDYFRKRLLQKEESRNVVGFLTSVCLENYSEVILQKEDIRIRSIVTAGLGNSVRIGDIPFQPKAYGTINILVQCSAPLNLSASLEAVSLIAEARTLAVLEAEISSQAGRKLATGTGTDCIAFASPSRYPELRYTGKHTLLGHLIGKAVHESVAQGIANWKENESIRKSVKSENE
;
A
#
# COMPACT_ATOMS: atom_id res chain seq x y z
N MET A 1 -4.59 21.02 -16.06
CA MET A 1 -5.14 19.66 -16.19
C MET A 1 -3.96 18.72 -16.13
N ILE A 2 -3.76 18.07 -14.98
CA ILE A 2 -2.73 17.03 -14.81
C ILE A 2 -3.37 15.75 -15.36
N HIS A 3 -2.71 15.09 -16.32
CA HIS A 3 -3.19 13.82 -16.86
C HIS A 3 -3.25 12.80 -15.71
N ALA A 4 -4.15 11.81 -15.78
CA ALA A 4 -4.18 10.79 -14.74
C ALA A 4 -2.80 10.08 -14.74
N PRO A 5 -2.01 10.13 -13.64
CA PRO A 5 -0.70 9.49 -13.62
C PRO A 5 -0.88 8.00 -13.91
N CYS A 6 -0.13 7.49 -14.88
CA CYS A 6 -0.25 6.11 -15.34
C CYS A 6 0.36 5.18 -14.29
N VAL A 7 -0.45 4.38 -13.60
CA VAL A 7 0.07 3.15 -12.97
C VAL A 7 0.41 2.21 -14.11
N LYS A 8 1.66 1.75 -14.14
CA LYS A 8 2.15 0.82 -15.16
C LYS A 8 2.53 -0.49 -14.49
N ILE A 9 2.04 -1.58 -15.05
CA ILE A 9 2.63 -2.88 -14.83
C ILE A 9 3.84 -2.95 -15.77
N ASP A 10 5.01 -2.60 -15.26
CA ASP A 10 6.25 -2.56 -16.04
C ASP A 10 6.69 -3.97 -16.46
N SER A 11 6.29 -5.00 -15.69
CA SER A 11 6.46 -6.43 -15.99
C SER A 11 5.57 -7.25 -15.04
N VAL A 12 5.49 -8.58 -15.24
CA VAL A 12 4.81 -9.51 -14.30
C VAL A 12 5.27 -9.40 -12.83
N SER A 13 6.43 -8.79 -12.57
CA SER A 13 7.02 -8.65 -11.24
C SER A 13 7.06 -7.22 -10.72
N TRP A 14 6.64 -6.21 -11.49
CA TRP A 14 6.74 -4.80 -11.11
C TRP A 14 5.49 -3.99 -11.42
N LEU A 15 5.02 -3.26 -10.42
CA LEU A 15 4.00 -2.21 -10.54
C LEU A 15 4.67 -0.89 -10.22
N ALA A 16 4.45 0.13 -11.03
CA ALA A 16 5.05 1.45 -10.86
C ALA A 16 3.98 2.54 -10.87
N ALA A 17 4.01 3.41 -9.87
CA ALA A 17 3.29 4.66 -9.85
C ALA A 17 4.29 5.81 -10.05
N HIS A 18 4.37 6.32 -11.27
CA HIS A 18 5.23 7.46 -11.60
C HIS A 18 4.54 8.77 -11.25
N PHE A 19 5.30 9.70 -10.67
CA PHE A 19 4.85 11.05 -10.44
C PHE A 19 5.25 11.94 -11.61
N GLU A 20 4.35 12.86 -12.00
CA GLU A 20 4.63 13.84 -13.07
C GLU A 20 5.55 14.97 -12.58
N GLU A 21 5.61 15.15 -11.26
CA GLU A 21 6.48 16.09 -10.55
C GLU A 21 7.01 15.43 -9.28
N PRO A 22 8.16 15.85 -8.73
CA PRO A 22 8.70 15.28 -7.51
C PRO A 22 7.75 15.41 -6.32
N HIS A 23 7.66 14.35 -5.51
CA HIS A 23 6.84 14.32 -4.30
C HIS A 23 7.70 14.09 -3.05
N ASN A 24 7.30 14.74 -1.96
CA ASN A 24 7.71 14.35 -0.62
C ASN A 24 6.86 13.16 -0.20
N VAL A 25 7.51 12.09 0.28
CA VAL A 25 6.88 10.84 0.66
C VAL A 25 7.21 10.50 2.10
N LEU A 26 6.18 10.36 2.93
CA LEU A 26 6.28 9.79 4.27
C LEU A 26 5.89 8.31 4.22
N SER A 27 6.78 7.41 4.60
CA SER A 27 6.48 5.97 4.58
C SER A 27 7.23 5.16 5.65
N TRP A 28 6.82 3.90 5.82
CA TRP A 28 7.68 2.85 6.40
C TRP A 28 7.86 1.68 5.42
N ALA A 29 7.85 2.01 4.13
CA ALA A 29 8.10 1.05 3.07
C ALA A 29 9.52 0.47 3.19
N ILE A 30 9.75 -0.70 2.59
CA ILE A 30 11.03 -1.41 2.75
C ILE A 30 12.22 -0.64 2.16
N ILE A 31 11.98 0.08 1.07
CA ILE A 31 12.90 1.06 0.50
C ILE A 31 12.25 2.44 0.60
N GLY A 32 13.01 3.43 1.07
CA GLY A 32 12.54 4.82 1.16
C GLY A 32 11.61 5.08 2.35
N GLY A 33 11.80 4.37 3.47
CA GLY A 33 11.16 4.68 4.74
C GLY A 33 11.57 6.04 5.32
N GLY A 34 10.77 6.57 6.24
CA GLY A 34 10.91 7.90 6.81
C GLY A 34 10.29 9.00 5.93
N TRP A 35 10.76 10.24 6.11
CA TRP A 35 10.45 11.37 5.23
C TRP A 35 11.48 11.44 4.11
N ARG A 36 11.02 11.28 2.87
CA ARG A 36 11.86 11.31 1.67
C ARG A 36 11.40 12.45 0.79
N GLU A 37 12.33 13.30 0.40
CA GLU A 37 12.06 14.41 -0.51
C GLU A 37 12.39 14.02 -1.94
N GLU A 38 11.80 14.72 -2.90
CA GLU A 38 12.08 14.57 -4.33
C GLU A 38 11.97 13.13 -4.84
N VAL A 39 10.96 12.38 -4.40
CA VAL A 39 10.69 11.01 -4.87
C VAL A 39 10.03 11.08 -6.24
N ASP A 40 10.51 10.27 -7.18
CA ASP A 40 10.04 10.24 -8.58
C ASP A 40 8.94 9.20 -8.81
N CYS A 41 9.01 8.08 -8.10
CA CYS A 41 8.01 7.01 -8.21
C CYS A 41 7.96 6.09 -7.00
N VAL A 42 6.85 5.36 -6.92
CA VAL A 42 6.63 4.29 -5.95
C VAL A 42 6.50 2.96 -6.70
N LEU A 43 7.22 1.95 -6.23
CA LEU A 43 7.32 0.66 -6.89
C LEU A 43 6.79 -0.45 -5.98
N TRP A 44 6.05 -1.40 -6.54
CA TRP A 44 5.82 -2.70 -5.92
C TRP A 44 6.60 -3.75 -6.67
N HIS A 45 7.35 -4.57 -5.93
CA HIS A 45 7.97 -5.76 -6.45
C HIS A 45 7.24 -7.00 -5.94
N ARG A 46 6.77 -7.83 -6.87
CA ARG A 46 6.11 -9.08 -6.52
C ARG A 46 7.12 -10.13 -6.08
N VAL A 47 6.83 -10.80 -4.98
CA VAL A 47 7.60 -11.93 -4.42
C VAL A 47 6.70 -13.13 -4.16
N ARG A 48 7.29 -14.30 -4.10
CA ARG A 48 6.69 -15.56 -3.66
C ARG A 48 7.28 -15.99 -2.33
N ASP A 49 6.65 -16.97 -1.70
CA ASP A 49 7.11 -17.51 -0.42
C ASP A 49 8.56 -18.04 -0.48
N GLU A 50 8.94 -18.59 -1.64
CA GLU A 50 10.29 -19.10 -1.93
C GLU A 50 11.35 -18.00 -2.14
N ASP A 51 10.95 -16.75 -2.44
CA ASP A 51 11.88 -15.66 -2.74
C ASP A 51 12.48 -15.02 -1.48
N LEU A 52 11.85 -15.20 -0.32
CA LEU A 52 12.21 -14.53 0.96
C LEU A 52 12.39 -15.54 2.11
N THR A 53 13.27 -16.52 1.91
CA THR A 53 13.64 -17.44 2.98
C THR A 53 14.24 -16.71 4.20
N PRO A 54 14.24 -17.30 5.41
CA PRO A 54 14.65 -16.59 6.63
C PRO A 54 16.09 -16.04 6.64
N ASP A 55 16.95 -16.55 5.76
CA ASP A 55 18.35 -16.12 5.54
C ASP A 55 18.47 -14.94 4.57
N ILE A 56 17.40 -14.57 3.86
CA ILE A 56 17.37 -13.46 2.91
C ILE A 56 16.90 -12.20 3.63
N ASP A 57 17.77 -11.18 3.67
CA ASP A 57 17.37 -9.83 4.05
C ASP A 57 16.46 -9.22 2.95
N PRO A 58 15.20 -8.86 3.26
CA PRO A 58 14.26 -8.37 2.27
C PRO A 58 14.67 -7.01 1.65
N ILE A 59 15.42 -6.16 2.37
CA ILE A 59 15.94 -4.88 1.88
C ILE A 59 17.03 -5.15 0.84
N ASP A 60 17.97 -6.02 1.14
CA ASP A 60 19.05 -6.37 0.20
C ASP A 60 18.52 -7.11 -1.02
N TYR A 61 17.51 -7.96 -0.83
CA TYR A 61 16.77 -8.57 -1.95
C TYR A 61 16.18 -7.49 -2.87
N PHE A 62 15.43 -6.53 -2.31
CA PHE A 62 14.82 -5.46 -3.11
C PHE A 62 15.87 -4.62 -3.85
N ARG A 63 16.97 -4.26 -3.18
CA ARG A 63 18.07 -3.48 -3.80
C ARG A 63 18.70 -4.22 -4.97
N LYS A 64 18.96 -5.52 -4.84
CA LYS A 64 19.47 -6.34 -5.96
C LYS A 64 18.50 -6.34 -7.15
N ARG A 65 17.19 -6.39 -6.88
CA ARG A 65 16.15 -6.34 -7.92
C ARG A 65 16.05 -4.98 -8.59
N LEU A 66 16.24 -3.88 -7.86
CA LEU A 66 16.35 -2.53 -8.44
C LEU A 66 17.57 -2.40 -9.36
N LEU A 67 18.73 -2.91 -8.93
CA LEU A 67 19.94 -2.92 -9.74
C LEU A 67 19.74 -3.71 -11.05
N GLN A 68 19.08 -4.87 -10.97
CA GLN A 68 18.73 -5.67 -12.15
C GLN A 68 17.73 -4.98 -13.10
N LYS A 69 16.85 -4.13 -12.57
CA LYS A 69 15.92 -3.31 -13.35
C LYS A 69 16.59 -2.07 -13.96
N GLU A 70 17.83 -1.78 -13.60
CA GLU A 70 18.55 -0.54 -13.95
C GLU A 70 17.79 0.72 -13.47
N GLU A 71 17.08 0.60 -12.35
CA GLU A 71 16.33 1.72 -11.77
C GLU A 71 17.28 2.69 -11.05
N SER A 72 17.34 3.92 -11.54
CA SER A 72 18.24 4.97 -11.05
C SER A 72 17.52 6.15 -10.39
N ARG A 73 16.18 6.17 -10.42
CA ARG A 73 15.35 7.21 -9.81
C ARG A 73 15.33 7.13 -8.28
N ASN A 74 14.90 8.20 -7.63
CA ASN A 74 14.62 8.20 -6.20
C ASN A 74 13.26 7.54 -5.96
N VAL A 75 13.27 6.34 -5.39
CA VAL A 75 12.08 5.50 -5.27
C VAL A 75 11.71 5.15 -3.84
N VAL A 76 10.43 4.94 -3.62
CA VAL A 76 9.89 4.23 -2.46
C VAL A 76 9.41 2.86 -2.95
N GLY A 77 9.75 1.80 -2.21
CA GLY A 77 9.55 0.41 -2.65
C GLY A 77 8.73 -0.42 -1.68
N PHE A 78 7.79 -1.20 -2.19
CA PHE A 78 6.99 -2.18 -1.47
C PHE A 78 7.25 -3.60 -1.97
N LEU A 79 7.36 -4.57 -1.07
CA LEU A 79 7.26 -6.00 -1.42
C LEU A 79 5.82 -6.47 -1.27
N THR A 80 5.37 -7.31 -2.20
CA THR A 80 4.00 -7.87 -2.14
C THR A 80 3.95 -9.30 -2.65
N SER A 81 3.17 -10.16 -1.99
CA SER A 81 2.84 -11.50 -2.51
C SER A 81 1.62 -11.50 -3.44
N VAL A 82 0.97 -10.35 -3.58
CA VAL A 82 -0.24 -10.16 -4.39
C VAL A 82 0.12 -10.17 -5.88
N CYS A 83 -0.73 -10.80 -6.69
CA CYS A 83 -0.67 -10.70 -8.15
C CYS A 83 -0.87 -9.22 -8.53
N LEU A 84 0.06 -8.61 -9.26
CA LEU A 84 0.06 -7.16 -9.44
C LEU A 84 -1.12 -6.68 -10.28
N GLU A 85 -1.75 -7.55 -11.07
CA GLU A 85 -2.98 -7.32 -11.81
C GLU A 85 -4.20 -7.15 -10.89
N ASN A 86 -4.11 -7.60 -9.62
CA ASN A 86 -5.20 -7.54 -8.64
C ASN A 86 -5.10 -6.30 -7.73
N TYR A 87 -4.24 -5.34 -8.06
CA TYR A 87 -4.22 -4.06 -7.35
C TYR A 87 -5.59 -3.38 -7.45
N SER A 88 -5.93 -2.59 -6.43
CA SER A 88 -7.09 -1.72 -6.46
C SER A 88 -6.65 -0.28 -6.51
N GLU A 89 -7.42 0.53 -7.24
CA GLU A 89 -7.17 1.95 -7.41
C GLU A 89 -8.46 2.74 -7.26
N VAL A 90 -8.41 3.76 -6.43
CA VAL A 90 -9.52 4.72 -6.26
C VAL A 90 -8.95 6.12 -6.43
N ILE A 91 -9.60 6.91 -7.29
CA ILE A 91 -9.28 8.32 -7.50
C ILE A 91 -10.51 9.14 -7.14
N LEU A 92 -10.38 9.98 -6.12
CA LEU A 92 -11.41 10.94 -5.73
C LEU A 92 -10.91 12.35 -6.02
N GLN A 93 -11.82 13.19 -6.52
CA GLN A 93 -11.54 14.60 -6.74
C GLN A 93 -12.73 15.43 -6.25
N LYS A 94 -12.44 16.46 -5.48
CA LYS A 94 -13.41 17.46 -5.07
C LYS A 94 -12.70 18.79 -4.89
N GLU A 95 -13.28 19.85 -5.45
CA GLU A 95 -12.61 21.14 -5.58
C GLU A 95 -11.26 20.96 -6.30
N ASP A 96 -10.20 21.60 -5.82
CA ASP A 96 -8.85 21.51 -6.38
C ASP A 96 -8.01 20.38 -5.77
N ILE A 97 -8.62 19.54 -4.92
CA ILE A 97 -7.96 18.42 -4.26
C ILE A 97 -8.30 17.12 -4.98
N ARG A 98 -7.25 16.40 -5.36
CA ARG A 98 -7.32 15.04 -5.91
C ARG A 98 -6.52 14.10 -5.03
N ILE A 99 -7.15 13.01 -4.63
CA ILE A 99 -6.55 11.91 -3.89
C ILE A 99 -6.60 10.66 -4.76
N ARG A 100 -5.47 9.99 -4.88
CA ARG A 100 -5.35 8.69 -5.53
C ARG A 100 -4.83 7.68 -4.53
N SER A 101 -5.56 6.60 -4.32
CA SER A 101 -5.16 5.47 -3.46
C SER A 101 -4.92 4.24 -4.32
N ILE A 102 -3.73 3.64 -4.20
CA ILE A 102 -3.34 2.40 -4.88
C ILE A 102 -2.99 1.37 -3.80
N VAL A 103 -3.63 0.21 -3.86
CA VAL A 103 -3.51 -0.82 -2.83
C VAL A 103 -3.20 -2.18 -3.45
N THR A 104 -2.25 -2.89 -2.85
CA THR A 104 -2.16 -4.36 -2.99
C THR A 104 -2.52 -4.97 -1.64
N ALA A 105 -3.56 -5.79 -1.58
CA ALA A 105 -4.03 -6.40 -0.34
C ALA A 105 -3.94 -7.92 -0.39
N GLY A 106 -3.09 -8.51 0.44
CA GLY A 106 -3.04 -9.95 0.68
C GLY A 106 -3.21 -10.22 2.17
N LEU A 107 -4.24 -10.96 2.57
CA LEU A 107 -4.56 -11.22 3.98
C LEU A 107 -4.24 -12.67 4.41
N GLY A 108 -3.28 -13.30 3.73
CA GLY A 108 -2.85 -14.68 4.02
C GLY A 108 -2.18 -14.87 5.40
N ASN A 109 -1.84 -13.79 6.09
CA ASN A 109 -1.26 -13.72 7.44
C ASN A 109 -1.97 -12.66 8.30
N SER A 110 -3.29 -12.50 8.15
CA SER A 110 -4.08 -11.51 8.87
C SER A 110 -3.89 -11.60 10.39
N VAL A 111 -3.70 -10.45 11.04
CA VAL A 111 -3.49 -10.36 12.50
C VAL A 111 -4.27 -9.20 13.10
N ARG A 112 -4.46 -9.24 14.43
CA ARG A 112 -5.02 -8.14 15.20
C ARG A 112 -3.93 -7.44 16.00
N ILE A 113 -3.99 -6.11 16.06
CA ILE A 113 -3.13 -5.32 16.95
C ILE A 113 -3.26 -5.80 18.41
N GLY A 114 -2.12 -6.05 19.04
CA GLY A 114 -2.03 -6.57 20.41
C GLY A 114 -2.12 -8.10 20.54
N ASP A 115 -2.29 -8.85 19.45
CA ASP A 115 -2.15 -10.31 19.48
C ASP A 115 -0.68 -10.72 19.75
N ILE A 116 -0.48 -11.91 20.31
CA ILE A 116 0.86 -12.47 20.52
C ILE A 116 1.49 -12.77 19.15
N PRO A 117 2.75 -12.34 18.89
CA PRO A 117 3.43 -12.64 17.64
C PRO A 117 3.58 -14.15 17.40
N PHE A 118 3.43 -14.57 16.14
CA PHE A 118 3.70 -15.93 15.71
C PHE A 118 4.33 -15.90 14.31
N GLN A 119 4.93 -17.01 13.90
CA GLN A 119 5.48 -17.14 12.55
C GLN A 119 4.37 -17.57 11.58
N PRO A 120 3.97 -16.72 10.62
CA PRO A 120 2.92 -17.06 9.67
C PRO A 120 3.40 -18.14 8.69
N LYS A 121 2.45 -18.96 8.21
CA LYS A 121 2.71 -20.02 7.22
C LYS A 121 2.66 -19.54 5.76
N ALA A 122 2.16 -18.33 5.53
CA ALA A 122 2.00 -17.74 4.20
C ALA A 122 2.30 -16.24 4.29
N TYR A 123 2.72 -15.63 3.18
CA TYR A 123 2.89 -14.18 3.12
C TYR A 123 1.58 -13.45 2.77
N GLY A 124 1.39 -12.31 3.43
CA GLY A 124 0.34 -11.35 3.14
C GLY A 124 0.79 -9.97 3.59
N THR A 125 0.39 -8.95 2.83
CA THR A 125 0.58 -7.55 3.21
C THR A 125 -0.47 -6.68 2.54
N ILE A 126 -0.90 -5.63 3.22
CA ILE A 126 -1.64 -4.51 2.67
C ILE A 126 -0.65 -3.36 2.50
N ASN A 127 -0.25 -3.11 1.26
CA ASN A 127 0.58 -1.96 0.91
C ASN A 127 -0.29 -0.89 0.28
N ILE A 128 -0.16 0.35 0.76
CA ILE A 128 -1.00 1.47 0.36
C ILE A 128 -0.10 2.63 -0.06
N LEU A 129 -0.29 3.10 -1.30
CA LEU A 129 0.16 4.43 -1.71
C LEU A 129 -1.04 5.36 -1.74
N VAL A 130 -0.94 6.49 -1.05
CA VAL A 130 -1.84 7.63 -1.26
C VAL A 130 -1.06 8.78 -1.87
N GLN A 131 -1.45 9.21 -3.07
CA GLN A 131 -0.93 10.38 -3.74
C GLN A 131 -1.94 11.54 -3.64
N CYS A 132 -1.49 12.66 -3.08
CA CYS A 132 -2.24 13.90 -2.95
C CYS A 132 -1.81 14.90 -4.03
N SER A 133 -2.73 15.71 -4.58
CA SER A 133 -2.38 16.81 -5.50
C SER A 133 -1.90 18.09 -4.79
N ALA A 134 -2.20 18.24 -3.50
CA ALA A 134 -1.81 19.38 -2.69
C ALA A 134 -0.49 19.08 -1.95
N PRO A 135 0.45 20.05 -1.85
CA PRO A 135 1.67 19.90 -1.07
C PRO A 135 1.39 19.96 0.43
N LEU A 136 2.05 19.10 1.21
CA LEU A 136 1.89 19.01 2.65
C LEU A 136 3.25 19.04 3.35
N ASN A 137 3.30 19.68 4.52
CA ASN A 137 4.46 19.58 5.39
C ASN A 137 4.50 18.20 6.09
N LEU A 138 5.59 17.95 6.81
CA LEU A 138 5.79 16.69 7.56
C LEU A 138 4.67 16.42 8.58
N SER A 139 4.23 17.43 9.34
CA SER A 139 3.20 17.26 10.37
C SER A 139 1.84 16.89 9.78
N ALA A 140 1.44 17.54 8.69
CA ALA A 140 0.21 17.23 7.95
C ALA A 140 0.30 15.85 7.29
N SER A 141 1.47 15.47 6.79
CA SER A 141 1.70 14.12 6.23
C SER A 141 1.64 13.03 7.30
N LEU A 142 2.12 13.28 8.51
CA LEU A 142 1.97 12.38 9.66
C LEU A 142 0.50 12.18 10.02
N GLU A 143 -0.28 13.26 10.05
CA GLU A 143 -1.72 13.18 10.28
C GLU A 143 -2.42 12.38 9.16
N ALA A 144 -2.05 12.61 7.90
CA ALA A 144 -2.57 11.84 6.76
C ALA A 144 -2.30 10.34 6.89
N VAL A 145 -1.06 9.96 7.24
CA VAL A 145 -0.67 8.57 7.49
C VAL A 145 -1.51 7.93 8.59
N SER A 146 -1.82 8.66 9.66
CA SER A 146 -2.71 8.17 10.72
C SER A 146 -4.12 7.88 10.19
N LEU A 147 -4.67 8.74 9.34
CA LEU A 147 -5.98 8.52 8.71
C LEU A 147 -5.99 7.33 7.77
N ILE A 148 -4.90 7.14 7.00
CA ILE A 148 -4.74 6.00 6.10
C ILE A 148 -4.73 4.69 6.89
N ALA A 149 -3.96 4.64 7.99
CA ALA A 149 -3.92 3.47 8.87
C ALA A 149 -5.27 3.14 9.49
N GLU A 150 -6.03 4.17 9.90
CA GLU A 150 -7.39 4.03 10.43
C GLU A 150 -8.37 3.51 9.38
N ALA A 151 -8.39 4.11 8.18
CA ALA A 151 -9.26 3.71 7.08
C ALA A 151 -8.99 2.27 6.62
N ARG A 152 -7.71 1.87 6.52
CA ARG A 152 -7.30 0.47 6.29
C ARG A 152 -7.86 -0.46 7.35
N THR A 153 -7.72 -0.07 8.63
CA THR A 153 -8.19 -0.90 9.75
C THR A 153 -9.70 -1.07 9.73
N LEU A 154 -10.43 0.01 9.45
CA LEU A 154 -11.88 -0.01 9.32
C LEU A 154 -12.34 -0.97 8.22
N ALA A 155 -11.75 -0.87 7.02
CA ALA A 155 -12.08 -1.75 5.91
C ALA A 155 -11.78 -3.24 6.23
N VAL A 156 -10.69 -3.54 6.93
CA VAL A 156 -10.37 -4.92 7.35
C VAL A 156 -11.36 -5.45 8.40
N LEU A 157 -11.76 -4.62 9.37
CA LEU A 157 -12.74 -5.00 10.38
C LEU A 157 -14.12 -5.27 9.76
N GLU A 158 -14.57 -4.40 8.85
CA GLU A 158 -15.83 -4.55 8.12
C GLU A 158 -15.83 -5.75 7.18
N ALA A 159 -14.66 -6.22 6.75
CA ALA A 159 -14.53 -7.45 5.97
C ALA A 159 -14.68 -8.73 6.80
N GLU A 160 -14.78 -8.62 8.13
CA GLU A 160 -14.99 -9.72 9.09
C GLU A 160 -13.96 -10.86 8.98
N ILE A 161 -12.71 -10.52 8.65
CA ILE A 161 -11.61 -11.49 8.51
C ILE A 161 -11.08 -11.84 9.91
N SER A 162 -10.95 -13.13 10.20
CA SER A 162 -10.36 -13.58 11.47
C SER A 162 -8.84 -13.37 11.52
N SER A 163 -8.33 -13.03 12.69
CA SER A 163 -6.90 -13.07 12.98
C SER A 163 -6.41 -14.51 12.96
N GLN A 164 -5.24 -14.77 12.40
CA GLN A 164 -4.61 -16.09 12.45
C GLN A 164 -3.95 -16.39 13.81
N ALA A 165 -3.70 -15.35 14.62
CA ALA A 165 -3.15 -15.49 15.97
C ALA A 165 -4.23 -15.77 17.04
N GLY A 166 -5.52 -15.73 16.69
CA GLY A 166 -6.59 -15.84 17.68
C GLY A 166 -7.99 -16.00 17.09
N ARG A 167 -9.03 -15.75 17.90
CA ARG A 167 -10.45 -15.85 17.48
C ARG A 167 -11.11 -14.50 17.20
N LYS A 168 -10.36 -13.40 17.29
CA LYS A 168 -10.88 -12.04 17.08
C LYS A 168 -10.73 -11.63 15.62
N LEU A 169 -11.45 -10.59 15.20
CA LEU A 169 -11.27 -9.97 13.89
C LEU A 169 -9.88 -9.34 13.75
N ALA A 170 -9.30 -9.47 12.57
CA ALA A 170 -8.04 -8.84 12.17
C ALA A 170 -8.21 -7.32 12.04
N THR A 171 -7.09 -6.60 12.16
CA THR A 171 -7.02 -5.14 11.93
C THR A 171 -6.06 -4.79 10.79
N GLY A 172 -5.42 -5.80 10.19
CA GLY A 172 -4.44 -5.68 9.12
C GLY A 172 -3.67 -6.98 8.96
N THR A 173 -2.43 -6.87 8.47
CA THR A 173 -1.43 -7.95 8.48
C THR A 173 -0.23 -7.58 9.36
N GLY A 174 0.72 -8.51 9.49
CA GLY A 174 1.95 -8.28 10.25
C GLY A 174 2.95 -7.34 9.57
N THR A 175 2.78 -7.04 8.27
CA THR A 175 3.79 -6.35 7.44
C THR A 175 3.20 -5.24 6.55
N ASP A 176 2.00 -4.75 6.88
CA ASP A 176 1.35 -3.68 6.14
C ASP A 176 2.26 -2.46 6.03
N CYS A 177 2.35 -1.86 4.83
CA CYS A 177 3.13 -0.64 4.59
C CYS A 177 2.27 0.49 4.00
N ILE A 178 2.53 1.72 4.44
CA ILE A 178 1.87 2.92 3.90
C ILE A 178 2.93 3.89 3.40
N ALA A 179 2.67 4.49 2.24
CA ALA A 179 3.37 5.65 1.71
C ALA A 179 2.36 6.74 1.39
N PHE A 180 2.55 7.92 1.96
CA PHE A 180 1.79 9.11 1.62
C PHE A 180 2.68 10.07 0.85
N ALA A 181 2.28 10.39 -0.38
CA ALA A 181 3.02 11.24 -1.31
C ALA A 181 2.27 12.55 -1.55
N SER A 182 2.98 13.67 -1.48
CA SER A 182 2.48 15.00 -1.84
C SER A 182 3.54 15.82 -2.57
N PRO A 183 3.20 16.75 -3.47
CA PRO A 183 4.19 17.47 -4.26
C PRO A 183 5.22 18.23 -3.42
N SER A 184 6.47 18.23 -3.86
CA SER A 184 7.59 18.93 -3.24
C SER A 184 7.61 20.43 -3.61
N ARG A 185 6.56 21.17 -3.25
CA ARG A 185 6.47 22.62 -3.55
C ARG A 185 5.71 23.41 -2.48
N TYR A 186 5.86 24.74 -2.53
CA TYR A 186 5.17 25.68 -1.66
C TYR A 186 3.97 26.36 -2.36
N PRO A 187 2.98 26.86 -1.60
CA PRO A 187 2.84 26.76 -0.14
C PRO A 187 2.25 25.43 0.33
N GLU A 188 2.76 24.91 1.45
CA GLU A 188 2.32 23.64 2.03
C GLU A 188 1.10 23.79 2.94
N LEU A 189 0.20 22.80 2.87
CA LEU A 189 -0.86 22.61 3.85
C LEU A 189 -0.30 22.07 5.17
N ARG A 190 -0.92 22.48 6.28
CA ARG A 190 -0.45 22.19 7.64
C ARG A 190 -1.32 21.20 8.41
N TYR A 191 -2.48 20.84 7.87
CA TYR A 191 -3.46 19.98 8.53
C TYR A 191 -4.18 19.10 7.52
N THR A 192 -4.45 17.86 7.91
CA THR A 192 -5.26 16.89 7.16
C THR A 192 -6.29 16.18 8.02
N GLY A 193 -6.63 16.72 9.20
CA GLY A 193 -7.54 16.06 10.13
C GLY A 193 -8.93 15.78 9.55
N LYS A 194 -9.72 14.96 10.27
CA LYS A 194 -11.04 14.47 9.82
C LYS A 194 -12.08 15.55 9.54
N HIS A 195 -11.90 16.75 10.10
CA HIS A 195 -12.76 17.92 9.82
C HIS A 195 -12.38 18.66 8.53
N THR A 196 -11.30 18.27 7.87
CA THR A 196 -10.84 18.87 6.61
C THR A 196 -11.38 18.09 5.41
N LEU A 197 -11.58 18.77 4.28
CA LEU A 197 -11.92 18.11 3.03
C LEU A 197 -10.84 17.08 2.62
N LEU A 198 -9.57 17.43 2.83
CA LEU A 198 -8.43 16.58 2.52
C LEU A 198 -8.46 15.28 3.33
N GLY A 199 -8.67 15.37 4.64
CA GLY A 199 -8.81 14.20 5.52
C GLY A 199 -10.00 13.31 5.16
N HIS A 200 -11.14 13.91 4.80
CA HIS A 200 -12.30 13.19 4.29
C HIS A 200 -11.97 12.40 3.01
N LEU A 201 -11.35 13.04 2.02
CA LEU A 201 -11.00 12.40 0.75
C LEU A 201 -9.96 11.30 0.92
N ILE A 202 -8.95 11.50 1.77
CA ILE A 202 -7.93 10.49 2.10
C ILE A 202 -8.62 9.27 2.74
N GLY A 203 -9.37 9.48 3.82
CA GLY A 203 -10.05 8.39 4.52
C GLY A 203 -10.98 7.60 3.60
N LYS A 204 -11.79 8.29 2.80
CA LYS A 204 -12.73 7.67 1.86
C LYS A 204 -12.01 6.88 0.75
N ALA A 205 -11.02 7.47 0.08
CA ALA A 205 -10.30 6.80 -1.01
C ALA A 205 -9.56 5.55 -0.52
N VAL A 206 -8.95 5.61 0.67
CA VAL A 206 -8.27 4.46 1.27
C VAL A 206 -9.25 3.39 1.68
N HIS A 207 -10.34 3.75 2.35
CA HIS A 207 -11.35 2.77 2.75
C HIS A 207 -11.91 2.01 1.54
N GLU A 208 -12.33 2.73 0.48
CA GLU A 208 -12.85 2.13 -0.75
C GLU A 208 -11.82 1.24 -1.46
N SER A 209 -10.58 1.72 -1.62
CA SER A 209 -9.52 0.95 -2.29
C SER A 209 -9.09 -0.28 -1.49
N VAL A 210 -8.99 -0.19 -0.16
CA VAL A 210 -8.68 -1.35 0.68
C VAL A 210 -9.83 -2.36 0.65
N ALA A 211 -11.08 -1.91 0.74
CA ALA A 211 -12.25 -2.79 0.63
C ALA A 211 -12.28 -3.53 -0.72
N GLN A 212 -12.01 -2.82 -1.83
CA GLN A 212 -11.89 -3.42 -3.16
C GLN A 212 -10.74 -4.44 -3.22
N GLY A 213 -9.57 -4.11 -2.66
CA GLY A 213 -8.42 -5.01 -2.62
C GLY A 213 -8.70 -6.28 -1.81
N ILE A 214 -9.41 -6.17 -0.69
CA ILE A 214 -9.86 -7.31 0.11
C ILE A 214 -10.85 -8.18 -0.68
N ALA A 215 -11.79 -7.56 -1.40
CA ALA A 215 -12.74 -8.30 -2.24
C ALA A 215 -12.02 -9.10 -3.34
N ASN A 216 -11.08 -8.47 -4.05
CA ASN A 216 -10.23 -9.13 -5.04
C ASN A 216 -9.47 -10.31 -4.41
N TRP A 217 -8.91 -10.14 -3.22
CA TRP A 217 -8.21 -11.21 -2.51
C TRP A 217 -9.13 -12.39 -2.17
N LYS A 218 -10.35 -12.13 -1.66
CA LYS A 218 -11.34 -13.17 -1.33
C LYS A 218 -11.75 -13.99 -2.55
N GLU A 219 -11.95 -13.34 -3.71
CA GLU A 219 -12.28 -14.01 -4.97
C GLU A 219 -11.15 -14.91 -5.47
N ASN A 220 -9.90 -14.46 -5.38
CA ASN A 220 -8.75 -15.29 -5.75
C ASN A 220 -8.60 -16.52 -4.83
N GLU A 221 -8.88 -16.37 -3.54
CA GLU A 221 -8.85 -17.48 -2.58
C GLU A 221 -9.97 -18.49 -2.82
N SER A 222 -11.17 -18.07 -3.25
CA SER A 222 -12.24 -19.01 -3.61
C SER A 222 -11.89 -19.81 -4.86
N ILE A 223 -11.36 -19.16 -5.91
CA ILE A 223 -10.91 -19.82 -7.14
C ILE A 223 -9.81 -20.87 -6.84
N ARG A 224 -8.82 -20.52 -6.00
CA ARG A 224 -7.75 -21.44 -5.60
C ARG A 224 -8.27 -22.67 -4.86
N LYS A 225 -9.31 -22.53 -4.04
CA LYS A 225 -9.93 -23.65 -3.32
C LYS A 225 -10.70 -24.56 -4.27
N SER A 226 -11.45 -24.00 -5.21
CA SER A 226 -12.20 -24.78 -6.21
C SER A 226 -11.28 -25.63 -7.10
N VAL A 227 -10.18 -25.05 -7.59
CA VAL A 227 -9.20 -25.77 -8.43
C VAL A 227 -8.50 -26.89 -7.65
N LYS A 228 -8.25 -26.71 -6.34
CA LYS A 228 -7.69 -27.79 -5.51
C LYS A 228 -8.69 -28.94 -5.32
N SER A 229 -9.96 -28.64 -5.07
CA SER A 229 -10.99 -29.68 -4.90
C SER A 229 -11.32 -30.44 -6.19
N GLU A 230 -11.06 -29.88 -7.38
CA GLU A 230 -11.26 -30.59 -8.66
C GLU A 230 -10.08 -31.53 -9.02
N ASN A 231 -8.92 -31.35 -8.37
CA ASN A 231 -7.71 -32.14 -8.61
C ASN A 231 -7.43 -33.18 -7.50
N GLU A 232 -8.30 -33.27 -6.49
CA GLU A 232 -8.30 -34.29 -5.41
C GLU A 232 -9.39 -35.33 -5.65
#